data_AF-A0A1U9WWU7-F1
#
_entry.id   AF-A0A1U9WWU7-F1
#
_cell.length_a   1.000
_cell.length_b   1.000
_cell.length_c   1.000
_cell.angle_alpha   90.00
_cell.angle_beta   90.00
_cell.angle_gamma   90.00
#
_symmetry.space_group_name_H-M   'P 1'
#
loop_
_entity.id
_entity.type
_entity.pdbx_description
1 polymer ?
#
loop_
_entity_poly.entity_id
_entity_poly.type
_entity_poly.pdbx_seq_one_letter_code
_entity_poly.pdbx_strand_id
1 'polypeptide(L)'
;MEGYKFINSLTIQNLLSYGSSEEIIDLQPLNVIIGTNGVGKSNLIEVLGLLQGIPTDLTKPIREGGGVNEWLWKGNKETPTARIEAIINYPEGRMPLRYRLTPML
;
A
#
# COMPACT_ATOMS: atom_id res chain seq x y z
N MET A 1 11.68 0.54 25.08
CA MET A 1 10.23 0.84 25.08
C MET A 1 9.63 0.10 23.91
N GLU A 2 8.71 -0.83 24.13
CA GLU A 2 7.93 -1.40 23.03
C GLU A 2 6.92 -0.35 22.59
N GLY A 3 7.16 0.26 21.43
CA GLY A 3 6.21 1.20 20.84
C GLY A 3 5.00 0.48 20.27
N TYR A 4 3.88 1.18 20.14
CA TYR A 4 2.68 0.64 19.48
C TYR A 4 2.92 0.53 17.97
N LYS A 5 2.67 -0.66 17.40
CA LYS A 5 2.64 -0.88 15.96
C LYS A 5 1.21 -0.71 15.47
N PHE A 6 0.88 0.37 14.76
CA PHE A 6 -0.47 0.50 14.21
C PHE A 6 -0.67 -0.42 13.00
N ILE A 7 0.24 -0.35 12.04
CA ILE A 7 0.32 -1.29 10.91
C ILE A 7 1.46 -2.26 11.22
N ASN A 8 1.19 -3.57 11.19
CA ASN A 8 2.18 -4.62 11.40
C ASN A 8 2.95 -4.92 10.11
N SER A 9 2.23 -5.12 9.01
CA SER A 9 2.81 -5.39 7.71
C SER A 9 1.97 -4.84 6.57
N LEU A 10 2.64 -4.54 5.46
CA LEU A 10 2.06 -4.08 4.21
C LEU A 10 2.55 -4.98 3.06
N THR A 11 1.64 -5.54 2.28
CA THR A 11 1.94 -6.27 1.05
C THR A 11 1.51 -5.45 -0.15
N ILE A 12 2.39 -5.28 -1.13
CA ILE A 12 2.15 -4.49 -2.34
C ILE A 12 2.51 -5.33 -3.57
N GLN A 13 1.66 -5.32 -4.60
CA GLN A 13 1.91 -6.00 -5.86
C GLN A 13 1.25 -5.24 -7.02
N ASN A 14 1.93 -5.19 -8.17
CA ASN A 14 1.45 -4.59 -9.41
C ASN A 14 0.98 -3.12 -9.28
N LEU A 15 1.64 -2.34 -8.44
CA LEU A 15 1.24 -0.96 -8.13
C LEU A 15 2.43 0.00 -8.20
N LEU A 16 2.30 1.10 -8.95
CA LEU A 16 3.33 2.13 -9.12
C LEU A 16 4.69 1.52 -9.56
N SER A 17 5.70 1.56 -8.68
CA SER A 17 7.01 0.94 -8.93
C SER A 17 7.14 -0.50 -8.40
N TYR A 18 6.12 -1.04 -7.74
CA TYR A 18 6.10 -2.40 -7.20
C TYR A 18 5.64 -3.37 -8.28
N GLY A 19 6.52 -4.30 -8.61
CA GLY A 19 6.34 -5.24 -9.72
C GLY A 19 5.34 -6.35 -9.48
N SER A 20 5.43 -7.40 -10.30
CA SER A 20 4.57 -8.58 -10.21
C SER A 20 4.87 -9.50 -9.03
N SER A 21 6.04 -9.37 -8.41
CA SER A 21 6.35 -10.05 -7.15
C SER A 21 5.69 -9.34 -5.98
N GLU A 22 5.20 -10.11 -5.01
CA GLU A 22 4.70 -9.55 -3.75
C GLU A 22 5.87 -8.94 -2.97
N GLU A 23 5.79 -7.64 -2.68
CA GLU A 23 6.70 -6.96 -1.77
C GLU A 23 6.03 -6.90 -0.39
N ILE A 24 6.66 -7.50 0.62
CA ILE A 24 6.17 -7.51 2.01
C ILE A 24 7.06 -6.62 2.86
N ILE A 25 6.48 -5.60 3.46
CA ILE A 25 7.16 -4.62 4.31
C ILE A 25 6.66 -4.80 5.74
N ASP A 26 7.55 -5.22 6.64
CA ASP A 26 7.28 -5.26 8.08
C ASP A 26 7.47 -3.88 8.70
N LEU A 27 6.40 -3.32 9.26
CA LEU A 27 6.40 -2.00 9.88
C LEU A 27 6.64 -2.11 11.40
N GLN A 28 7.40 -1.15 11.90
CA GLN A 28 7.75 -1.00 13.31
C GLN A 28 7.08 0.25 13.90
N PRO A 29 7.16 0.49 15.22
CA PRO A 29 6.59 1.71 15.82
C PRO A 29 7.21 3.00 15.27
N LEU A 30 8.44 2.92 14.75
CA LEU A 30 9.11 3.97 14.00
C LEU A 30 9.75 3.36 12.76
N ASN A 31 9.43 3.91 11.59
CA ASN A 31 10.00 3.47 10.30
C ASN A 31 10.73 4.66 9.67
N VAL A 32 11.95 4.42 9.18
CA VAL A 32 12.73 5.41 8.45
C VAL A 32 12.91 4.91 7.02
N ILE A 33 12.30 5.60 6.06
CA ILE A 33 12.32 5.20 4.64
C ILE A 33 13.51 5.89 3.96
N ILE A 34 14.54 5.13 3.62
CA ILE A 34 15.77 5.61 2.97
C ILE A 34 16.02 4.89 1.63
N GLY A 35 16.83 5.50 0.77
CA GLY A 35 17.19 4.94 -0.52
C GLY A 35 17.47 6.00 -1.57
N THR A 36 18.01 5.61 -2.72
CA THR A 36 18.30 6.51 -3.84
C THR A 36 17.04 7.13 -4.44
N ASN A 37 17.20 8.16 -5.27
CA ASN A 37 16.07 8.74 -6.00
C ASN A 37 15.50 7.73 -7.00
N GLY A 38 14.17 7.67 -7.12
CA GLY A 38 13.48 6.75 -8.03
C GLY A 38 13.25 5.33 -7.51
N VAL A 39 13.76 4.96 -6.33
CA VAL A 39 13.61 3.59 -5.78
C VAL A 39 12.19 3.26 -5.26
N GLY A 40 11.25 4.21 -5.29
CA GLY A 40 9.86 3.97 -4.88
C GLY A 40 9.48 4.46 -3.47
N LYS A 41 10.32 5.27 -2.80
CA LYS A 41 9.99 5.83 -1.48
C LYS A 41 8.68 6.63 -1.48
N SER A 42 8.49 7.54 -2.44
CA SER A 42 7.24 8.29 -2.56
C SER A 42 6.06 7.37 -2.88
N ASN A 43 6.28 6.33 -3.68
CA ASN A 43 5.24 5.35 -4.00
C ASN A 43 4.77 4.57 -2.77
N LEU A 44 5.67 4.27 -1.81
CA LEU A 44 5.27 3.71 -0.52
C LEU A 44 4.33 4.64 0.26
N ILE A 45 4.59 5.95 0.23
CA ILE A 45 3.74 6.96 0.86
C ILE A 45 2.38 7.04 0.15
N GLU A 46 2.36 7.02 -1.18
CA GLU A 46 1.13 6.99 -1.99
C GLU A 46 0.28 5.75 -1.67
N VAL A 47 0.88 4.57 -1.52
CA VAL A 47 0.17 3.34 -1.12
C VAL A 47 -0.52 3.51 0.24
N LEU A 48 0.16 4.11 1.22
CA LEU A 48 -0.42 4.38 2.53
C LEU A 48 -1.55 5.42 2.45
N GLY A 49 -1.38 6.47 1.62
CA GLY A 49 -2.43 7.45 1.34
C GLY A 49 -3.66 6.82 0.69
N LEU A 50 -3.46 5.87 -0.22
CA LEU A 50 -4.54 5.11 -0.83
C LEU A 50 -5.30 4.30 0.22
N LEU A 51 -4.61 3.56 1.09
CA LEU A 51 -5.23 2.84 2.22
C LEU A 51 -6.03 3.76 3.14
N GLN A 52 -5.51 4.94 3.45
CA GLN A 52 -6.18 5.96 4.28
C GLN A 52 -7.47 6.46 3.63
N GLY A 53 -7.52 6.55 2.30
CA GLY A 53 -8.70 6.98 1.55
C GLY A 53 -9.83 5.95 1.52
N ILE A 54 -9.55 4.66 1.73
CA ILE A 54 -10.54 3.59 1.51
C ILE A 54 -11.80 3.71 2.39
N PRO A 55 -11.72 4.02 3.70
CA PRO A 55 -12.91 4.14 4.54
C PRO A 55 -13.81 5.33 4.19
N THR A 56 -13.35 6.27 3.36
CA THR A 56 -14.07 7.52 3.06
C THR A 56 -14.41 7.65 1.58
N ASP A 57 -13.42 7.94 0.74
CA ASP A 57 -13.55 8.05 -0.71
C ASP A 57 -12.28 7.54 -1.39
N LEU A 58 -12.29 6.26 -1.78
CA LEU A 58 -11.22 5.63 -2.54
C LEU A 58 -10.98 6.29 -3.90
N THR A 59 -11.99 6.92 -4.50
CA THR A 59 -11.86 7.52 -5.84
C THR A 59 -11.02 8.78 -5.83
N LYS A 60 -10.97 9.49 -4.69
CA LYS A 60 -10.20 10.74 -4.55
C LYS A 60 -8.69 10.54 -4.76
N PRO A 61 -7.97 9.70 -3.99
CA PRO A 61 -6.54 9.50 -4.20
C PRO A 61 -6.22 8.94 -5.59
N ILE A 62 -7.10 8.07 -6.13
CA ILE A 62 -6.94 7.54 -7.49
C ILE A 62 -7.00 8.66 -8.53
N ARG A 63 -8.00 9.55 -8.44
CA ARG A 63 -8.18 10.68 -9.36
C ARG A 63 -7.05 11.70 -9.24
N GLU A 64 -6.64 12.04 -8.02
CA GLU A 64 -5.52 12.96 -7.76
C GLU A 64 -4.19 12.41 -8.29
N GLY A 65 -4.01 11.08 -8.27
CA GLY A 65 -2.86 10.40 -8.86
C GLY A 65 -2.93 10.16 -10.38
N GLY A 66 -3.88 10.77 -11.10
CA GLY A 66 -3.97 10.66 -12.56
C GLY A 66 -4.83 9.50 -13.09
N GLY A 67 -5.59 8.84 -12.22
CA GLY A 67 -6.49 7.73 -12.57
C GLY A 67 -5.86 6.35 -12.43
N VAL A 68 -6.68 5.30 -12.54
CA VAL A 68 -6.29 3.90 -12.24
C VAL A 68 -5.03 3.45 -13.01
N ASN A 69 -4.90 3.82 -14.28
CA ASN A 69 -3.76 3.40 -15.11
C ASN A 69 -2.40 3.96 -14.64
N GLU A 70 -2.39 5.12 -13.98
CA GLU A 70 -1.16 5.68 -13.42
C GLU A 70 -0.75 4.97 -12.11
N TRP A 71 -1.71 4.34 -11.43
CA TRP A 71 -1.47 3.53 -10.25
C TRP A 71 -1.01 2.11 -10.57
N LEU A 72 -1.38 1.55 -11.72
CA LEU A 72 -0.96 0.20 -12.12
C LEU A 72 0.52 0.16 -12.50
N TRP A 73 1.22 -0.91 -12.09
CA TRP A 73 2.60 -1.12 -12.51
C TRP A 73 2.70 -1.32 -14.02
N LYS A 74 3.58 -0.54 -14.66
CA LYS A 74 3.71 -0.46 -16.12
C LYS A 74 4.71 -1.48 -16.72
N GLY A 75 5.24 -2.39 -15.91
CA GLY A 75 6.26 -3.36 -16.36
C GLY A 75 5.72 -4.64 -16.99
N ASN A 76 4.39 -4.81 -17.06
CA ASN A 76 3.74 -5.93 -17.74
C ASN A 76 3.08 -5.47 -19.05
N LYS A 77 3.00 -6.37 -20.05
CA LYS A 77 2.32 -6.12 -21.33
C LYS A 77 0.79 -6.14 -21.19
N GLU A 78 0.29 -6.94 -20.26
CA GLU A 78 -1.12 -7.02 -19.92
C GLU A 78 -1.45 -6.11 -18.74
N THR A 79 -2.69 -5.62 -18.68
CA THR A 79 -3.17 -4.80 -17.56
C THR A 79 -3.18 -5.65 -16.29
N PRO A 80 -2.33 -5.36 -15.29
CA PRO A 80 -2.23 -6.21 -14.12
C PRO A 80 -3.34 -5.92 -13.10
N THR A 81 -3.66 -6.90 -12.27
CA THR A 81 -4.45 -6.68 -11.06
C THR A 81 -3.54 -6.19 -9.93
N ALA A 82 -3.75 -4.96 -9.48
CA ALA A 82 -3.06 -4.43 -8.31
C ALA A 82 -3.55 -5.11 -7.01
N ARG A 83 -2.65 -5.21 -6.03
CA ARG A 83 -3.02 -5.69 -4.70
C ARG A 83 -2.31 -4.86 -3.64
N ILE A 84 -3.08 -4.46 -2.64
CA ILE A 84 -2.58 -3.88 -1.40
C ILE A 84 -3.22 -4.66 -0.26
N GLU A 85 -2.40 -5.12 0.69
CA GLU A 85 -2.88 -5.77 1.90
C GLU A 85 -2.17 -5.19 3.12
N ALA A 86 -2.91 -4.87 4.17
CA ALA A 86 -2.36 -4.39 5.43
C ALA A 86 -2.85 -5.26 6.59
N ILE A 87 -1.93 -5.63 7.48
CA ILE A 87 -2.26 -6.22 8.78
C ILE A 87 -2.19 -5.10 9.81
N ILE A 88 -3.33 -4.73 10.40
CA ILE A 88 -3.48 -3.54 11.24
C ILE A 88 -3.88 -3.96 12.66
N ASN A 89 -3.20 -3.43 13.67
CA ASN A 89 -3.64 -3.57 15.05
C ASN A 89 -4.81 -2.64 15.32
N TYR A 90 -5.91 -3.23 15.77
CA TYR A 90 -7.11 -2.53 16.20
C TYR A 90 -7.21 -2.63 17.72
N PRO A 91 -6.99 -1.53 18.47
CA PRO A 91 -6.91 -1.55 19.94
C PRO A 91 -8.13 -2.16 20.63
N GLU A 92 -9.32 -2.01 20.04
CA GLU A 92 -10.59 -2.49 20.55
C GLU A 92 -10.87 -3.96 20.16
N GLY A 93 -10.07 -4.51 19.23
CA GLY A 93 -10.16 -5.88 18.76
C GLY A 93 -9.26 -6.85 19.54
N ARG A 94 -9.61 -8.14 19.51
CA ARG A 94 -8.80 -9.21 20.14
C ARG A 94 -7.64 -9.69 19.26
N MET A 95 -7.62 -9.32 17.98
CA MET A 95 -6.62 -9.74 17.02
C MET A 95 -6.41 -8.65 15.95
N PRO A 96 -5.26 -8.63 15.27
CA PRO A 96 -5.04 -7.75 14.13
C PRO A 96 -6.06 -8.00 13.01
N LEU A 97 -6.46 -6.93 12.33
CA LEU A 97 -7.34 -6.98 11.17
C LEU A 97 -6.51 -7.12 9.90
N ARG A 98 -7.00 -7.94 8.96
CA ARG A 98 -6.47 -8.01 7.59
C ARG A 98 -7.34 -7.18 6.67
N TYR A 99 -6.77 -6.12 6.11
CA TYR A 99 -7.43 -5.30 5.09
C TYR A 99 -6.82 -5.60 3.72
N ARG A 100 -7.63 -5.93 2.72
CA ARG A 100 -7.15 -6.23 1.36
C ARG A 100 -7.96 -5.45 0.33
N LEU A 101 -7.24 -4.73 -0.54
CA LEU A 101 -7.78 -4.11 -1.73
C LEU A 101 -7.19 -4.81 -2.96
N THR A 102 -8.07 -5.36 -3.77
CA THR A 102 -7.79 -5.86 -5.12
C THR A 102 -8.81 -5.23 -6.04
N PRO A 103 -8.44 -4.29 -6.92
CA PRO A 103 -9.36 -3.78 -7.91
C PRO A 103 -9.73 -4.94 -8.83
N MET A 104 -10.98 -5.38 -8.80
CA MET A 104 -11.53 -6.16 -9.90
C MET A 104 -11.72 -5.18 -11.05
N LEU A 105 -10.94 -5.35 -12.12
CA LEU A 105 -11.24 -4.76 -13.42
C LEU A 105 -12.42 -5.52 -14.04
#